data_AF-A0A1L8MCP9-F1
#
_entry.id   AF-A0A1L8MCP9-F1
#
_cell.length_a   1.000
_cell.length_b   1.000
_cell.length_c   1.000
_cell.angle_alpha   90.00
_cell.angle_beta   90.00
_cell.angle_gamma   90.00
#
_symmetry.space_group_name_H-M   'P 1'
#
loop_
_entity.id
_entity.type
_entity.pdbx_description
1 polymer ?
#
loop_
_entity_poly.entity_id
_entity_poly.type
_entity_poly.pdbx_seq_one_letter_code
_entity_poly.pdbx_strand_id
1 'polypeptide(L)'
;MGRNKIYILSFIIGISAIVFLNVNAFEERDSDEEMLNEKPLSSSEAQPTFRDALFKSIEAEITAVPSQALEKQIKSLAEKTLNKYMDIVAITGHSEYQSLSYEDEWCDAHVDLRKEEYQYAMMQQREFKGRRDTFTYSTPNDEHNIFRGIDVPSDVLDGSGTSYIYSEMNAEELMQLAKKDDVSALAEILRRDSSRETQHWASERLIILGDVGRGLVSVVGSFLALASVYDDIEFKQKNFLNALEMVEYGLLRKSTSAFRGFLLTITDESGRPRKGFEFISEIDPNEIEKIKTRAAQRYDIINQLRLNENRSSLSDIDEGRELEDMYNEELYFLYSSYNNQANTSLIPAHWKESYLLKNSCVERKLASEHFFDTYLPKVQEEINLLLANAKNNLNH
;
A
#
# COMPACT_ATOMS: atom_id res chain seq x y z
N MET A 1 48.05 6.90 20.26
CA MET A 1 46.84 7.73 20.35
C MET A 1 46.50 8.26 18.95
N GLY A 2 45.29 7.98 18.47
CA GLY A 2 44.71 8.63 17.29
C GLY A 2 44.83 7.84 15.98
N ARG A 3 43.68 7.68 15.30
CA ARG A 3 43.43 7.09 13.96
C ARG A 3 43.09 5.60 13.94
N ASN A 4 41.91 5.24 14.47
CA ASN A 4 41.19 4.02 14.05
C ASN A 4 39.66 4.13 14.23
N LYS A 5 39.11 5.35 14.19
CA LYS A 5 37.68 5.62 14.42
C LYS A 5 36.88 6.01 13.17
N ILE A 6 37.45 5.92 11.96
CA ILE A 6 36.79 6.43 10.74
C ILE A 6 36.09 5.34 9.91
N TYR A 7 36.44 4.05 10.06
CA TYR A 7 35.87 2.99 9.21
C TYR A 7 34.47 2.49 9.62
N ILE A 8 33.96 2.88 10.79
CA ILE A 8 32.65 2.40 11.30
C ILE A 8 31.49 3.24 10.74
N LEU A 9 31.70 4.53 10.44
CA LEU A 9 30.65 5.37 9.83
C LEU A 9 30.46 5.09 8.33
N SER A 10 31.50 4.61 7.63
CA SER A 10 31.42 4.26 6.20
C SER A 10 30.60 2.99 5.93
N PHE A 11 30.39 2.15 6.94
CA PHE A 11 29.67 0.86 6.87
C PHE A 11 28.14 1.02 6.85
N ILE A 12 27.59 1.95 7.64
CA ILE A 12 26.15 2.27 7.66
C ILE A 12 25.76 3.08 6.43
N ILE A 13 26.68 3.93 5.95
CA ILE A 13 26.48 4.74 4.74
C ILE A 13 26.59 3.87 3.49
N GLY A 14 27.44 2.84 3.42
CA GLY A 14 27.64 2.03 2.21
C GLY A 14 26.45 1.16 1.79
N ILE A 15 25.76 0.51 2.73
CA ILE A 15 24.59 -0.34 2.43
C ILE A 15 23.34 0.51 2.24
N SER A 16 23.19 1.58 3.03
CA SER A 16 22.18 2.63 2.78
C SER A 16 22.42 3.34 1.42
N ALA A 17 23.68 3.52 1.02
CA ALA A 17 24.10 4.09 -0.27
C ALA A 17 23.90 3.13 -1.45
N ILE A 18 23.86 1.82 -1.26
CA ILE A 18 23.52 0.87 -2.34
C ILE A 18 22.02 0.89 -2.63
N VAL A 19 21.19 1.23 -1.63
CA VAL A 19 19.78 1.57 -1.83
C VAL A 19 19.63 2.98 -2.45
N PHE A 20 20.44 3.97 -2.03
CA PHE A 20 20.43 5.36 -2.55
C PHE A 20 21.07 5.57 -3.96
N LEU A 21 22.12 4.83 -4.33
CA LEU A 21 22.86 5.00 -5.60
C LEU A 21 22.10 4.43 -6.81
N ASN A 22 21.11 3.56 -6.58
CA ASN A 22 20.18 3.14 -7.63
C ASN A 22 19.12 4.20 -7.96
N VAL A 23 19.07 5.30 -7.18
CA VAL A 23 18.02 6.31 -7.25
C VAL A 23 18.57 7.69 -7.63
N ASN A 24 19.76 8.08 -7.16
CA ASN A 24 20.35 9.39 -7.46
C ASN A 24 21.02 9.55 -8.85
N ALA A 25 20.77 8.65 -9.80
CA ALA A 25 21.13 8.89 -11.20
C ALA A 25 20.13 9.83 -11.91
N PHE A 26 19.16 10.38 -11.19
CA PHE A 26 18.06 11.17 -11.72
C PHE A 26 17.80 12.41 -10.86
N GLU A 27 18.72 13.37 -10.86
CA GLU A 27 18.38 14.78 -10.59
C GLU A 27 19.49 15.72 -11.06
N GLU A 28 19.28 16.30 -12.25
CA GLU A 28 19.50 17.72 -12.57
C GLU A 28 19.26 17.88 -14.09
N ARG A 29 18.01 18.16 -14.47
CA ARG A 29 17.73 19.07 -15.57
C ARG A 29 16.50 19.88 -15.20
N ASP A 30 16.80 21.05 -14.64
CA ASP A 30 15.87 22.15 -14.61
C ASP A 30 15.29 22.40 -15.99
N SER A 31 14.00 22.67 -15.94
CA SER A 31 13.09 23.07 -16.99
C SER A 31 13.64 24.17 -17.90
N ASP A 32 13.59 23.92 -19.20
CA ASP A 32 13.07 24.91 -20.14
C ASP A 32 12.28 24.18 -21.22
N GLU A 33 11.10 24.72 -21.52
CA GLU A 33 10.18 24.27 -22.55
C GLU A 33 10.90 24.08 -23.91
N GLU A 34 10.92 22.86 -24.45
CA GLU A 34 10.83 22.68 -25.90
C GLU A 34 10.29 21.30 -26.25
N MET A 35 9.08 21.27 -26.83
CA MET A 35 8.57 20.12 -27.57
C MET A 35 9.49 19.81 -28.75
N LEU A 36 10.43 18.89 -28.63
CA LEU A 36 11.15 18.35 -29.78
C LEU A 36 11.43 16.85 -29.66
N ASN A 37 10.94 16.13 -30.67
CA ASN A 37 11.31 14.77 -31.09
C ASN A 37 12.65 14.27 -30.52
N GLU A 38 12.60 13.45 -29.48
CA GLU A 38 13.77 12.67 -29.06
C GLU A 38 13.79 11.32 -29.77
N LYS A 39 14.87 11.12 -30.53
CA LYS A 39 15.35 9.85 -31.05
C LYS A 39 15.38 8.79 -29.94
N PRO A 40 15.10 7.50 -30.25
CA PRO A 40 15.23 6.45 -29.25
C PRO A 40 16.69 6.35 -28.81
N LEU A 41 16.96 6.64 -27.52
CA LEU A 41 18.25 6.36 -26.91
C LEU A 41 18.44 4.83 -26.90
N SER A 42 19.45 4.37 -27.63
CA SER A 42 19.87 2.98 -27.63
C SER A 42 20.65 2.64 -26.35
N SER A 43 20.50 1.37 -25.96
CA SER A 43 21.34 0.55 -25.08
C SER A 43 21.25 0.77 -23.56
N SER A 44 20.46 -0.10 -22.93
CA SER A 44 20.98 -1.21 -22.11
C SER A 44 21.99 -0.84 -21.02
N GLU A 45 21.59 -0.03 -20.06
CA GLU A 45 22.07 -0.21 -18.69
C GLU A 45 20.92 -0.79 -17.87
N ALA A 46 20.93 -2.12 -17.75
CA ALA A 46 20.04 -2.82 -16.83
C ALA A 46 20.35 -2.32 -15.42
N GLN A 47 19.32 -1.93 -14.67
CA GLN A 47 19.49 -1.65 -13.25
C GLN A 47 20.05 -2.91 -12.57
N PRO A 48 21.01 -2.77 -11.65
CA PRO A 48 21.56 -3.92 -10.95
C PRO A 48 20.42 -4.62 -10.20
N THR A 49 20.26 -5.91 -10.47
CA THR A 49 19.26 -6.74 -9.79
C THR A 49 19.56 -6.77 -8.29
N PHE A 50 18.57 -7.11 -7.45
CA PHE A 50 18.82 -7.36 -6.02
C PHE A 50 19.98 -8.35 -5.82
N ARG A 51 20.07 -9.36 -6.69
CA ARG A 51 21.20 -10.28 -6.78
C ARG A 51 22.53 -9.57 -7.03
N ASP A 52 22.63 -8.71 -8.05
CA ASP A 52 23.88 -8.00 -8.35
C ASP A 52 24.29 -7.08 -7.20
N ALA A 53 23.33 -6.40 -6.56
CA ALA A 53 23.58 -5.54 -5.41
C ALA A 53 24.03 -6.35 -4.17
N LEU A 54 23.36 -7.46 -3.87
CA LEU A 54 23.69 -8.36 -2.74
C LEU A 54 25.06 -9.01 -2.93
N PHE A 55 25.37 -9.52 -4.11
CA PHE A 55 26.68 -10.14 -4.36
C PHE A 55 27.79 -9.10 -4.39
N LYS A 56 27.55 -7.91 -4.95
CA LYS A 56 28.52 -6.82 -4.93
C LYS A 56 28.84 -6.32 -3.51
N SER A 57 27.83 -6.23 -2.62
CA SER A 57 28.07 -5.88 -1.22
C SER A 57 28.88 -6.96 -0.50
N ILE A 58 28.58 -8.23 -0.77
CA ILE A 58 29.26 -9.38 -0.14
C ILE A 58 30.70 -9.54 -0.68
N GLU A 59 30.93 -9.32 -1.98
CA GLU A 59 32.27 -9.36 -2.60
C GLU A 59 33.19 -8.25 -2.07
N ALA A 60 32.63 -7.05 -1.82
CA ALA A 60 33.36 -5.96 -1.18
C ALA A 60 33.78 -6.32 0.27
N GLU A 61 33.01 -7.14 0.97
CA GLU A 61 33.34 -7.60 2.33
C GLU A 61 34.34 -8.76 2.35
N ILE A 62 34.23 -9.70 1.40
CA ILE A 62 35.10 -10.89 1.29
C ILE A 62 36.56 -10.52 1.00
N THR A 63 36.80 -9.47 0.22
CA THR A 63 38.17 -9.02 -0.11
C THR A 63 38.96 -8.51 1.10
N ALA A 64 38.32 -8.33 2.27
CA ALA A 64 38.94 -7.95 3.54
C ALA A 64 39.14 -9.14 4.52
N VAL A 65 38.84 -10.38 4.10
CA VAL A 65 38.81 -11.56 5.00
C VAL A 65 40.11 -12.37 4.94
N PRO A 66 40.77 -12.66 6.08
CA PRO A 66 42.09 -13.29 6.10
C PRO A 66 42.10 -14.83 6.03
N SER A 67 40.94 -15.51 6.03
CA SER A 67 40.86 -16.98 6.03
C SER A 67 39.88 -17.53 5.00
N GLN A 68 40.34 -18.48 4.19
CA GLN A 68 39.56 -19.18 3.16
C GLN A 68 38.35 -19.95 3.73
N ALA A 69 38.44 -20.41 4.99
CA ALA A 69 37.34 -21.11 5.65
C ALA A 69 36.18 -20.14 6.00
N LEU A 70 36.52 -18.92 6.39
CA LEU A 70 35.55 -17.87 6.71
C LEU A 70 34.90 -17.31 5.45
N GLU A 71 35.68 -17.11 4.38
CA GLU A 71 35.14 -16.77 3.06
C GLU A 71 34.10 -17.80 2.60
N LYS A 72 34.38 -19.10 2.77
CA LYS A 72 33.43 -20.17 2.42
C LYS A 72 32.14 -20.10 3.24
N GLN A 73 32.22 -19.76 4.52
CA GLN A 73 31.03 -19.62 5.37
C GLN A 73 30.18 -18.43 4.96
N ILE A 74 30.79 -17.26 4.71
CA ILE A 74 30.10 -16.06 4.24
C ILE A 74 29.44 -16.29 2.88
N LYS A 75 30.16 -16.90 1.92
CA LYS A 75 29.58 -17.27 0.61
C LYS A 75 28.40 -18.22 0.76
N SER A 76 28.48 -19.20 1.65
CA SER A 76 27.36 -20.12 1.90
C SER A 76 26.13 -19.40 2.47
N LEU A 77 26.32 -18.42 3.37
CA LEU A 77 25.22 -17.59 3.88
C LEU A 77 24.61 -16.70 2.79
N ALA A 78 25.45 -16.13 1.93
CA ALA A 78 25.03 -15.34 0.77
C ALA A 78 24.16 -16.16 -0.19
N GLU A 79 24.62 -17.35 -0.58
CA GLU A 79 23.91 -18.27 -1.46
C GLU A 79 22.57 -18.71 -0.85
N LYS A 80 22.54 -19.04 0.44
CA LYS A 80 21.29 -19.37 1.15
C LYS A 80 20.32 -18.21 1.16
N THR A 81 20.81 -16.99 1.37
CA THR A 81 20.00 -15.77 1.40
C THR A 81 19.42 -15.47 0.02
N LEU A 82 20.22 -15.58 -1.04
CA LEU A 82 19.74 -15.45 -2.41
C LEU A 82 18.67 -16.51 -2.71
N ASN A 83 18.95 -17.79 -2.45
CA ASN A 83 17.99 -18.86 -2.71
C ASN A 83 16.67 -18.63 -1.98
N LYS A 84 16.73 -18.16 -0.73
CA LYS A 84 15.52 -17.83 0.04
C LYS A 84 14.72 -16.68 -0.59
N TYR A 85 15.39 -15.66 -1.11
CA TYR A 85 14.74 -14.58 -1.85
C TYR A 85 14.13 -15.08 -3.18
N MET A 86 14.84 -15.95 -3.89
CA MET A 86 14.33 -16.55 -5.13
C MET A 86 13.10 -17.43 -4.89
N ASP A 87 13.05 -18.17 -3.78
CA ASP A 87 11.87 -18.91 -3.37
C ASP A 87 10.66 -17.99 -3.15
N ILE A 88 10.88 -16.75 -2.67
CA ILE A 88 9.82 -15.75 -2.48
C ILE A 88 9.32 -15.21 -3.82
N VAL A 89 10.23 -14.86 -4.74
CA VAL A 89 9.86 -14.42 -6.10
C VAL A 89 9.03 -15.50 -6.81
N ALA A 90 9.42 -16.75 -6.65
CA ALA A 90 8.76 -17.92 -7.24
C ALA A 90 7.33 -18.19 -6.72
N ILE A 91 6.87 -17.56 -5.63
CA ILE A 91 5.48 -17.67 -5.13
C ILE A 91 4.48 -17.30 -6.23
N THR A 92 4.83 -16.31 -7.06
CA THR A 92 3.99 -15.86 -8.18
C THR A 92 4.14 -16.70 -9.45
N GLY A 93 4.92 -17.79 -9.41
CA GLY A 93 5.19 -18.64 -10.58
C GLY A 93 6.24 -18.06 -11.54
N HIS A 94 6.73 -16.84 -11.29
CA HIS A 94 7.76 -16.18 -12.09
C HIS A 94 9.17 -16.50 -11.58
N SER A 95 10.12 -16.55 -12.50
CA SER A 95 11.56 -16.54 -12.18
C SER A 95 12.13 -15.15 -12.45
N GLU A 96 13.15 -14.72 -11.71
CA GLU A 96 13.87 -13.43 -11.91
C GLU A 96 14.36 -13.22 -13.37
N TYR A 97 14.45 -14.29 -14.17
CA TYR A 97 14.87 -14.25 -15.57
C TYR A 97 13.75 -13.99 -16.58
N GLN A 98 12.49 -13.98 -16.15
CA GLN A 98 11.35 -13.68 -17.00
C GLN A 98 10.96 -12.23 -16.76
N SER A 99 11.57 -11.30 -17.51
CA SER A 99 11.10 -9.92 -17.50
C SER A 99 9.76 -9.84 -18.23
N LEU A 100 8.71 -9.61 -17.46
CA LEU A 100 7.33 -9.53 -17.90
C LEU A 100 7.07 -8.23 -18.69
N SER A 101 6.05 -8.26 -19.53
CA SER A 101 5.42 -7.07 -20.10
C SER A 101 4.33 -6.54 -19.16
N TYR A 102 3.90 -5.29 -19.38
CA TYR A 102 2.83 -4.67 -18.61
C TYR A 102 1.55 -5.53 -18.57
N GLU A 103 1.25 -6.20 -19.69
CA GLU A 103 0.04 -7.01 -19.86
C GLU A 103 0.14 -8.41 -19.24
N ASP A 104 1.33 -8.87 -18.84
CA ASP A 104 1.54 -10.17 -18.16
C ASP A 104 1.27 -10.06 -16.65
N GLU A 105 0.86 -11.12 -15.96
CA GLU A 105 0.54 -11.08 -14.52
C GLU A 105 1.79 -10.77 -13.65
N TRP A 106 1.98 -9.51 -13.24
CA TRP A 106 3.09 -9.09 -12.37
C TRP A 106 2.57 -8.69 -10.98
N CYS A 107 3.43 -8.81 -9.97
CA CYS A 107 3.14 -8.51 -8.57
C CYS A 107 3.89 -7.27 -8.07
N ASP A 108 5.12 -7.11 -8.56
CA ASP A 108 5.99 -6.00 -8.23
C ASP A 108 6.56 -5.47 -9.53
N ALA A 109 6.05 -4.32 -9.96
CA ALA A 109 6.42 -3.71 -11.23
C ALA A 109 7.94 -3.48 -11.33
N HIS A 110 8.62 -3.16 -10.23
CA HIS A 110 10.07 -2.91 -10.25
C HIS A 110 10.88 -4.20 -10.43
N VAL A 111 10.40 -5.32 -9.87
CA VAL A 111 11.11 -6.61 -9.92
C VAL A 111 10.74 -7.42 -11.16
N ASP A 112 9.47 -7.38 -11.55
CA ASP A 112 8.90 -8.29 -12.54
C ASP A 112 8.96 -7.72 -13.96
N LEU A 113 8.86 -6.39 -14.13
CA LEU A 113 8.76 -5.77 -15.45
C LEU A 113 10.11 -5.38 -16.04
N ARG A 114 10.15 -5.32 -17.37
CA ARG A 114 11.22 -4.61 -18.09
C ARG A 114 11.18 -3.13 -17.75
N LYS A 115 12.32 -2.44 -17.86
CA LYS A 115 12.45 -1.02 -17.49
C LYS A 115 11.41 -0.13 -18.18
N GLU A 116 11.18 -0.31 -19.48
CA GLU A 116 10.21 0.47 -20.25
C GLU A 116 8.77 0.18 -19.80
N GLU A 117 8.48 -1.08 -19.50
CA GLU A 117 7.18 -1.56 -19.03
C GLU A 117 6.90 -1.09 -17.60
N TYR A 118 7.92 -1.05 -16.74
CA TYR A 118 7.86 -0.45 -15.40
C TYR A 118 7.52 1.03 -15.48
N GLN A 119 8.19 1.80 -16.35
CA GLN A 119 7.90 3.21 -16.54
C GLN A 119 6.45 3.42 -17.02
N TYR A 120 5.99 2.59 -17.94
CA TYR A 120 4.60 2.61 -18.40
C TYR A 120 3.61 2.26 -17.28
N ALA A 121 3.89 1.23 -16.47
CA ALA A 121 3.09 0.85 -15.32
C ALA A 121 2.96 2.00 -14.31
N MET A 122 4.06 2.67 -13.98
CA MET A 122 4.08 3.81 -13.06
C MET A 122 3.26 5.00 -13.61
N MET A 123 3.30 5.24 -14.91
CA MET A 123 2.48 6.26 -15.57
C MET A 123 0.99 5.90 -15.48
N GLN A 124 0.61 4.66 -15.83
CA GLN A 124 -0.77 4.20 -15.73
C GLN A 124 -1.29 4.25 -14.29
N GLN A 125 -0.48 3.83 -13.31
CA GLN A 125 -0.84 3.89 -11.90
C GLN A 125 -1.04 5.35 -11.44
N ARG A 126 -0.21 6.29 -11.89
CA ARG A 126 -0.36 7.72 -11.60
C ARG A 126 -1.64 8.29 -12.23
N GLU A 127 -1.91 7.98 -13.49
CA GLU A 127 -3.13 8.42 -14.18
C GLU A 127 -4.39 7.83 -13.55
N PHE A 128 -4.33 6.56 -13.12
CA PHE A 128 -5.43 5.90 -12.44
C PHE A 128 -5.71 6.51 -11.07
N LYS A 129 -4.66 6.70 -10.24
CA LYS A 129 -4.77 7.40 -8.94
C LYS A 129 -5.27 8.83 -9.10
N GLY A 130 -4.78 9.56 -10.11
CA GLY A 130 -5.22 10.92 -10.43
C GLY A 130 -6.69 11.00 -10.87
N ARG A 131 -7.18 10.01 -11.64
CA ARG A 131 -8.60 9.90 -12.03
C ARG A 131 -9.52 9.61 -10.84
N ARG A 132 -9.02 8.96 -9.79
CA ARG A 132 -9.79 8.60 -8.60
C ARG A 132 -9.60 9.55 -7.42
N ASP A 133 -8.70 10.54 -7.55
CA ASP A 133 -8.20 11.39 -6.46
C ASP A 133 -7.92 10.61 -5.16
N THR A 134 -7.46 9.36 -5.31
CA THR A 134 -7.02 8.55 -4.19
C THR A 134 -5.67 9.10 -3.77
N PHE A 135 -5.63 10.14 -2.92
CA PHE A 135 -4.43 10.30 -2.13
C PHE A 135 -4.35 9.08 -1.22
N THR A 136 -3.37 8.25 -1.48
CA THR A 136 -2.69 7.56 -0.40
C THR A 136 -2.31 8.63 0.62
N TYR A 137 -2.94 8.57 1.80
CA TYR A 137 -2.34 9.16 2.98
C TYR A 137 -1.01 8.44 3.14
N SER A 138 0.08 9.02 2.64
CA SER A 138 1.39 8.76 3.20
C SER A 138 1.31 9.31 4.60
N THR A 139 0.97 8.43 5.55
CA THR A 139 1.15 8.81 6.94
C THR A 139 2.63 9.09 7.12
N PRO A 140 3.03 10.13 7.88
CA PRO A 140 4.45 10.40 8.15
C PRO A 140 5.18 9.20 8.79
N ASN A 141 4.44 8.19 9.23
CA ASN A 141 4.91 6.94 9.81
C ASN A 141 4.61 5.71 8.93
N ASP A 142 4.35 5.85 7.63
CA ASP A 142 4.45 4.73 6.67
C ASP A 142 5.94 4.36 6.51
N GLU A 143 6.52 3.87 7.61
CA GLU A 143 7.86 3.32 7.73
C GLU A 143 8.01 1.97 6.98
N HIS A 144 6.95 1.53 6.30
CA HIS A 144 6.88 0.35 5.43
C HIS A 144 6.76 0.72 3.94
N ASN A 145 7.03 1.99 3.59
CA ASN A 145 7.53 2.27 2.25
C ASN A 145 8.78 1.41 2.04
N ILE A 146 8.61 0.40 1.20
CA ILE A 146 9.66 -0.48 0.66
C ILE A 146 10.77 0.36 -0.03
N PHE A 147 10.51 1.66 -0.23
CA PHE A 147 11.42 2.72 -0.63
C PHE A 147 12.05 3.45 0.58
N ARG A 148 12.80 2.75 1.43
CA ARG A 148 13.69 3.44 2.38
C ARG A 148 14.88 4.02 1.64
N GLY A 149 14.93 5.35 1.50
CA GLY A 149 16.11 6.07 1.03
C GLY A 149 15.97 6.79 -0.32
N ILE A 150 14.74 7.07 -0.75
CA ILE A 150 14.49 8.06 -1.79
C ILE A 150 13.94 9.29 -1.09
N ASP A 151 14.74 10.34 -0.94
CA ASP A 151 14.18 11.69 -0.85
C ASP A 151 13.57 11.97 -2.22
N VAL A 152 12.37 11.44 -2.47
CA VAL A 152 11.56 11.98 -3.54
C VAL A 152 11.10 13.32 -2.98
N PRO A 153 11.49 14.45 -3.58
CA PRO A 153 11.07 15.75 -3.08
C PRO A 153 9.53 15.71 -2.99
N SER A 154 8.99 16.13 -1.84
CA SER A 154 7.59 15.87 -1.46
C SER A 154 6.60 16.39 -2.51
N ASP A 155 7.02 17.34 -3.32
CA ASP A 155 6.36 17.90 -4.50
C ASP A 155 6.15 16.92 -5.68
N VAL A 156 6.83 15.77 -5.72
CA VAL A 156 6.75 14.79 -6.83
C VAL A 156 5.95 13.52 -6.46
N LEU A 157 5.81 13.20 -5.17
CA LEU A 157 4.97 12.09 -4.68
C LEU A 157 3.61 12.53 -4.16
N ASP A 158 3.46 13.81 -3.91
CA ASP A 158 2.29 14.32 -3.25
C ASP A 158 1.48 15.06 -4.32
N GLY A 159 0.23 14.63 -4.50
CA GLY A 159 -0.78 15.50 -5.10
C GLY A 159 -0.98 16.81 -4.28
N SER A 160 -0.15 17.10 -3.27
CA SER A 160 -0.25 18.25 -2.37
C SER A 160 -0.24 19.60 -3.07
N GLY A 161 0.21 19.68 -4.33
CA GLY A 161 0.03 20.89 -5.14
C GLY A 161 -1.45 21.32 -5.23
N THR A 162 -2.38 20.37 -5.35
CA THR A 162 -3.82 20.68 -5.35
C THR A 162 -4.38 20.71 -3.93
N SER A 163 -4.00 19.77 -3.05
CA SER A 163 -4.51 19.74 -1.65
C SER A 163 -4.21 21.02 -0.88
N TYR A 164 -3.07 21.67 -1.13
CA TYR A 164 -2.73 22.95 -0.47
C TYR A 164 -3.75 24.03 -0.83
N ILE A 165 -4.12 24.15 -2.11
CA ILE A 165 -5.07 25.15 -2.60
C ILE A 165 -6.44 24.95 -1.93
N TYR A 166 -6.97 23.71 -1.93
CA TYR A 166 -8.24 23.43 -1.26
C TYR A 166 -8.16 23.62 0.26
N SER A 167 -7.00 23.40 0.89
CA SER A 167 -6.80 23.58 2.34
C SER A 167 -6.81 25.05 2.79
N GLU A 168 -6.61 26.01 1.88
CA GLU A 168 -6.68 27.44 2.15
C GLU A 168 -8.03 28.06 1.79
N MET A 169 -8.82 27.42 0.92
CA MET A 169 -10.15 27.90 0.53
C MET A 169 -11.10 27.99 1.72
N ASN A 170 -12.05 28.93 1.70
CA ASN A 170 -13.09 28.99 2.72
C ASN A 170 -14.20 27.95 2.47
N ALA A 171 -15.07 27.72 3.46
CA ALA A 171 -16.12 26.70 3.37
C ALA A 171 -17.11 26.95 2.22
N GLU A 172 -17.39 28.20 1.87
CA GLU A 172 -18.30 28.53 0.77
C GLU A 172 -17.68 28.19 -0.59
N GLU A 173 -16.42 28.55 -0.79
CA GLU A 173 -15.66 28.20 -2.01
C GLU A 173 -15.56 26.69 -2.21
N LEU A 174 -15.21 25.95 -1.15
CA LEU A 174 -15.20 24.49 -1.19
C LEU A 174 -16.56 23.91 -1.56
N MET A 175 -17.64 24.42 -0.96
CA MET A 175 -18.99 23.96 -1.30
C MET A 175 -19.39 24.29 -2.73
N GLN A 176 -18.94 25.42 -3.30
CA GLN A 176 -19.21 25.77 -4.70
C GLN A 176 -18.50 24.82 -5.67
N LEU A 177 -17.25 24.43 -5.37
CA LEU A 177 -16.50 23.47 -6.17
C LEU A 177 -17.04 22.05 -6.01
N ALA A 178 -17.33 21.63 -4.78
CA ALA A 178 -17.90 20.33 -4.49
C ALA A 178 -19.26 20.11 -5.18
N LYS A 179 -20.10 21.15 -5.29
CA LYS A 179 -21.36 21.11 -6.05
C LYS A 179 -21.17 20.96 -7.56
N LYS A 180 -19.96 21.20 -8.07
CA LYS A 180 -19.53 20.95 -9.45
C LYS A 180 -18.80 19.62 -9.60
N ASP A 181 -18.91 18.75 -8.60
CA ASP A 181 -18.30 17.41 -8.56
C ASP A 181 -16.77 17.42 -8.51
N ASP A 182 -16.20 18.50 -7.97
CA ASP A 182 -14.77 18.55 -7.65
C ASP A 182 -14.46 17.60 -6.49
N VAL A 183 -13.81 16.48 -6.82
CA VAL A 183 -13.50 15.38 -5.89
C VAL A 183 -12.55 15.85 -4.78
N SER A 184 -11.61 16.73 -5.08
CA SER A 184 -10.66 17.26 -4.10
C SER A 184 -11.36 18.21 -3.12
N ALA A 185 -12.28 19.05 -3.60
CA ALA A 185 -13.11 19.87 -2.72
C ALA A 185 -14.02 19.03 -1.81
N LEU A 186 -14.63 17.96 -2.36
CA LEU A 186 -15.43 16.99 -1.59
C LEU A 186 -14.60 16.29 -0.50
N ALA A 187 -13.38 15.84 -0.84
CA ALA A 187 -12.48 15.21 0.12
C ALA A 187 -12.02 16.18 1.22
N GLU A 188 -11.73 17.44 0.87
CA GLU A 188 -11.35 18.46 1.84
C GLU A 188 -12.50 18.80 2.81
N ILE A 189 -13.75 18.79 2.32
CA ILE A 189 -14.94 18.93 3.16
C ILE A 189 -15.01 17.81 4.23
N LEU A 190 -14.65 16.57 3.87
CA LEU A 190 -14.60 15.44 4.80
C LEU A 190 -13.48 15.58 5.85
N ARG A 191 -12.36 16.22 5.48
CA ARG A 191 -11.20 16.43 6.36
C ARG A 191 -11.43 17.55 7.39
N ARG A 192 -12.20 18.58 7.02
CA ARG A 192 -12.47 19.74 7.86
C ARG A 192 -13.59 19.51 8.86
N ASP A 193 -13.62 20.37 9.90
CA ASP A 193 -14.73 20.47 10.85
C ASP A 193 -15.95 21.14 10.20
N SER A 194 -16.57 20.38 9.28
CA SER A 194 -17.82 20.73 8.61
C SER A 194 -19.00 20.13 9.37
N SER A 195 -20.22 20.63 9.13
CA SER A 195 -21.41 20.01 9.74
C SER A 195 -21.56 18.56 9.28
N ARG A 196 -22.13 17.71 10.16
CA ARG A 196 -22.38 16.29 9.84
C ARG A 196 -23.20 16.10 8.57
N GLU A 197 -24.16 16.98 8.31
CA GLU A 197 -24.99 16.98 7.10
C GLU A 197 -24.15 17.22 5.85
N THR A 198 -23.25 18.20 5.89
CA THR A 198 -22.34 18.52 4.80
C THR A 198 -21.34 17.39 4.55
N GLN A 199 -20.78 16.81 5.61
CA GLN A 199 -19.88 15.65 5.49
C GLN A 199 -20.61 14.43 4.91
N HIS A 200 -21.83 14.15 5.38
CA HIS A 200 -22.62 13.04 4.86
C HIS A 200 -22.93 13.22 3.36
N TRP A 201 -23.39 14.41 2.97
CA TRP A 201 -23.64 14.75 1.57
C TRP A 201 -22.38 14.59 0.70
N ALA A 202 -21.24 15.10 1.18
CA ALA A 202 -19.97 15.00 0.45
C ALA A 202 -19.53 13.54 0.28
N SER A 203 -19.68 12.71 1.31
CA SER A 203 -19.37 11.27 1.25
C SER A 203 -20.26 10.53 0.26
N GLU A 204 -21.57 10.77 0.28
CA GLU A 204 -22.50 10.17 -0.69
C GLU A 204 -22.15 10.62 -2.12
N ARG A 205 -21.76 11.89 -2.29
CA ARG A 205 -21.35 12.40 -3.59
C ARG A 205 -20.08 11.70 -4.09
N LEU A 206 -19.06 11.52 -3.26
CA LEU A 206 -17.85 10.78 -3.60
C LEU A 206 -18.15 9.33 -4.03
N ILE A 207 -19.03 8.64 -3.30
CA ILE A 207 -19.47 7.28 -3.65
C ILE A 207 -20.14 7.26 -5.02
N ILE A 208 -21.02 8.22 -5.31
CA ILE A 208 -21.68 8.35 -6.63
C ILE A 208 -20.65 8.62 -7.72
N LEU A 209 -19.62 9.44 -7.47
CA LEU A 209 -18.57 9.75 -8.44
C LEU A 209 -17.62 8.56 -8.69
N GLY A 210 -17.54 7.60 -7.76
CA GLY A 210 -16.74 6.38 -7.89
C GLY A 210 -15.50 6.35 -6.98
N ASP A 211 -15.30 7.40 -6.16
CA ASP A 211 -14.33 7.39 -5.06
C ASP A 211 -14.95 6.68 -3.86
N VAL A 212 -14.85 5.35 -3.91
CA VAL A 212 -15.36 4.46 -2.87
C VAL A 212 -14.46 4.46 -1.63
N GLY A 213 -13.18 4.81 -1.73
CA GLY A 213 -12.25 4.78 -0.60
C GLY A 213 -12.64 5.80 0.47
N ARG A 214 -12.59 7.09 0.14
CA ARG A 214 -12.84 8.18 1.09
C ARG A 214 -14.30 8.27 1.49
N GLY A 215 -15.19 8.20 0.50
CA GLY A 215 -16.63 8.29 0.71
C GLY A 215 -17.14 7.19 1.64
N LEU A 216 -16.76 5.93 1.41
CA LEU A 216 -17.23 4.82 2.25
C LEU A 216 -16.60 4.84 3.64
N VAL A 217 -15.32 5.19 3.79
CA VAL A 217 -14.69 5.29 5.12
C VAL A 217 -15.45 6.29 6.01
N SER A 218 -15.82 7.45 5.46
CA SER A 218 -16.58 8.48 6.19
C SER A 218 -18.01 8.03 6.53
N VAL A 219 -18.72 7.38 5.59
CA VAL A 219 -20.08 6.85 5.87
C VAL A 219 -20.03 5.73 6.91
N VAL A 220 -19.11 4.78 6.78
CA VAL A 220 -18.91 3.69 7.74
C VAL A 220 -18.58 4.25 9.12
N GLY A 221 -17.63 5.20 9.21
CA GLY A 221 -17.29 5.85 10.47
C GLY A 221 -18.49 6.55 11.13
N SER A 222 -19.32 7.22 10.32
CA SER A 222 -20.55 7.87 10.80
C SER A 222 -21.55 6.86 11.39
N PHE A 223 -21.80 5.75 10.69
CA PHE A 223 -22.67 4.69 11.19
C PHE A 223 -22.11 4.04 12.45
N LEU A 224 -20.81 3.79 12.52
CA LEU A 224 -20.18 3.20 13.70
C LEU A 224 -20.21 4.15 14.90
N ALA A 225 -20.04 5.45 14.69
CA ALA A 225 -20.18 6.45 15.75
C ALA A 225 -21.61 6.49 16.32
N LEU A 226 -22.63 6.38 15.46
CA LEU A 226 -24.02 6.22 15.89
C LEU A 226 -24.24 4.87 16.61
N ALA A 227 -23.60 3.80 16.14
CA ALA A 227 -23.71 2.50 16.78
C ALA A 227 -23.01 2.44 18.15
N SER A 228 -21.99 3.27 18.41
CA SER A 228 -21.24 3.23 19.68
C SER A 228 -21.83 4.09 20.80
N VAL A 229 -22.48 5.22 20.46
CA VAL A 229 -22.86 6.26 21.44
C VAL A 229 -24.28 6.09 21.99
N TYR A 230 -25.19 5.46 21.24
CA TYR A 230 -26.60 5.34 21.63
C TYR A 230 -26.84 4.14 22.55
N ASP A 231 -27.76 4.28 23.50
CA ASP A 231 -28.11 3.22 24.47
C ASP A 231 -29.15 2.21 23.93
N ASP A 232 -29.93 2.59 22.90
CA ASP A 232 -30.95 1.75 22.29
C ASP A 232 -30.32 0.65 21.42
N ILE A 233 -30.45 -0.60 21.87
CA ILE A 233 -29.87 -1.77 21.20
C ILE A 233 -30.33 -1.95 19.76
N GLU A 234 -31.61 -1.70 19.45
CA GLU A 234 -32.14 -1.85 18.09
C GLU A 234 -31.51 -0.79 17.17
N PHE A 235 -31.34 0.43 17.68
CA PHE A 235 -30.67 1.51 16.96
C PHE A 235 -29.18 1.22 16.74
N LYS A 236 -28.48 0.67 17.75
CA LYS A 236 -27.06 0.27 17.62
C LYS A 236 -26.89 -0.81 16.55
N GLN A 237 -27.69 -1.87 16.62
CA GLN A 237 -27.65 -2.99 15.67
C GLN A 237 -27.95 -2.51 14.25
N LYS A 238 -28.98 -1.67 14.06
CA LYS A 238 -29.32 -1.11 12.75
C LYS A 238 -28.16 -0.34 12.12
N ASN A 239 -27.53 0.58 12.86
CA ASN A 239 -26.42 1.37 12.33
C ASN A 239 -25.19 0.51 12.08
N PHE A 240 -24.91 -0.49 12.92
CA PHE A 240 -23.83 -1.44 12.68
C PHE A 240 -24.06 -2.25 11.39
N LEU A 241 -25.28 -2.74 11.16
CA LEU A 241 -25.64 -3.45 9.92
C LEU A 241 -25.51 -2.54 8.69
N ASN A 242 -25.86 -1.26 8.80
CA ASN A 242 -25.64 -0.29 7.72
C ASN A 242 -24.14 -0.07 7.45
N ALA A 243 -23.29 -0.06 8.48
CA ALA A 243 -21.85 0.00 8.31
C ALA A 243 -21.32 -1.24 7.57
N LEU A 244 -21.78 -2.44 7.95
CA LEU A 244 -21.43 -3.68 7.26
C LEU A 244 -21.87 -3.70 5.79
N GLU A 245 -23.07 -3.17 5.48
CA GLU A 245 -23.55 -2.99 4.10
C GLU A 245 -22.59 -2.14 3.25
N MET A 246 -22.12 -1.01 3.80
CA MET A 246 -21.21 -0.12 3.09
C MET A 246 -19.80 -0.72 2.95
N VAL A 247 -19.35 -1.52 3.92
CA VAL A 247 -18.11 -2.28 3.81
C VAL A 247 -18.21 -3.35 2.73
N GLU A 248 -19.26 -4.16 2.72
CA GLU A 248 -19.51 -5.17 1.66
C GLU A 248 -19.55 -4.50 0.27
N TYR A 249 -20.21 -3.35 0.16
CA TYR A 249 -20.22 -2.58 -1.08
C TYR A 249 -18.81 -2.16 -1.53
N GLY A 250 -17.95 -1.71 -0.59
CA GLY A 250 -16.54 -1.41 -0.90
C GLY A 250 -15.76 -2.63 -1.37
N LEU A 251 -15.94 -3.78 -0.70
CA LEU A 251 -15.28 -5.04 -1.07
C LEU A 251 -15.72 -5.55 -2.44
N LEU A 252 -17.01 -5.41 -2.79
CA LEU A 252 -17.52 -5.70 -4.15
C LEU A 252 -16.84 -4.85 -5.22
N ARG A 253 -16.36 -3.65 -4.86
CA ARG A 253 -15.63 -2.72 -5.72
C ARG A 253 -14.11 -2.89 -5.65
N LYS A 254 -13.63 -4.01 -5.09
CA LYS A 254 -12.20 -4.26 -4.87
C LYS A 254 -11.52 -3.12 -4.10
N SER A 255 -12.16 -2.66 -3.02
CA SER A 255 -11.52 -1.77 -2.05
C SER A 255 -11.76 -2.24 -0.61
N THR A 256 -10.66 -2.38 0.14
CA THR A 256 -10.65 -2.71 1.58
C THR A 256 -10.55 -1.46 2.46
N SER A 257 -10.42 -0.26 1.90
CA SER A 257 -10.27 0.98 2.66
C SER A 257 -11.35 1.17 3.75
N ALA A 258 -12.63 0.97 3.40
CA ALA A 258 -13.74 1.03 4.35
C ALA A 258 -13.71 -0.10 5.38
N PHE A 259 -13.30 -1.31 4.96
CA PHE A 259 -13.12 -2.45 5.86
C PHE A 259 -12.03 -2.18 6.90
N ARG A 260 -10.90 -1.59 6.51
CA ARG A 260 -9.84 -1.16 7.43
C ARG A 260 -10.36 -0.15 8.45
N GLY A 261 -11.06 0.89 8.01
CA GLY A 261 -11.67 1.89 8.90
C GLY A 261 -12.66 1.24 9.89
N PHE A 262 -13.44 0.27 9.42
CA PHE A 262 -14.32 -0.54 10.23
C PHE A 262 -13.54 -1.33 11.30
N LEU A 263 -12.52 -2.10 10.93
CA LEU A 263 -11.70 -2.89 11.85
C LEU A 263 -11.09 -2.03 12.98
N LEU A 264 -10.49 -0.89 12.62
CA LEU A 264 -9.88 0.05 13.56
C LEU A 264 -10.87 0.57 14.61
N THR A 265 -12.13 0.75 14.20
CA THR A 265 -13.18 1.30 15.03
C THR A 265 -13.80 0.25 15.95
N ILE A 266 -14.01 -0.97 15.45
CA ILE A 266 -14.77 -1.99 16.20
C ILE A 266 -13.88 -2.95 17.00
N THR A 267 -12.59 -3.06 16.67
CA THR A 267 -11.66 -4.00 17.33
C THR A 267 -10.41 -3.35 17.92
N ASP A 268 -9.91 -3.92 19.03
CA ASP A 268 -8.57 -3.64 19.55
C ASP A 268 -7.49 -4.37 18.73
N GLU A 269 -6.20 -4.13 19.04
CA GLU A 269 -5.07 -4.77 18.34
C GLU A 269 -5.04 -6.30 18.48
N SER A 270 -5.72 -6.84 19.51
CA SER A 270 -5.88 -8.29 19.70
C SER A 270 -7.11 -8.85 18.99
N GLY A 271 -7.86 -8.03 18.25
CA GLY A 271 -9.07 -8.44 17.55
C GLY A 271 -10.30 -8.59 18.45
N ARG A 272 -10.27 -8.07 19.69
CA ARG A 272 -11.44 -8.10 20.58
C ARG A 272 -12.32 -6.88 20.34
N PRO A 273 -13.65 -6.98 20.54
CA PRO A 273 -14.54 -5.82 20.43
C PRO A 273 -14.10 -4.67 21.33
N ARG A 274 -14.08 -3.45 20.80
CA ARG A 274 -13.89 -2.24 21.59
C ARG A 274 -15.13 -1.91 22.43
N LYS A 275 -14.94 -1.07 23.45
CA LYS A 275 -16.03 -0.54 24.26
C LYS A 275 -17.10 0.13 23.37
N GLY A 276 -18.36 -0.20 23.59
CA GLY A 276 -19.49 0.28 22.81
C GLY A 276 -19.96 -0.71 21.73
N PHE A 277 -19.14 -1.72 21.39
CA PHE A 277 -19.39 -2.72 20.36
C PHE A 277 -19.54 -4.16 20.91
N GLU A 278 -19.73 -4.32 22.22
CA GLU A 278 -19.92 -5.63 22.85
C GLU A 278 -21.19 -6.35 22.36
N PHE A 279 -22.19 -5.57 21.92
CA PHE A 279 -23.45 -6.05 21.37
C PHE A 279 -23.33 -6.81 20.05
N ILE A 280 -22.17 -6.77 19.37
CA ILE A 280 -21.98 -7.48 18.09
C ILE A 280 -22.29 -8.97 18.23
N SER A 281 -21.98 -9.55 19.41
CA SER A 281 -22.28 -10.95 19.71
C SER A 281 -23.77 -11.28 19.83
N GLU A 282 -24.64 -10.27 19.91
CA GLU A 282 -26.10 -10.40 20.04
C GLU A 282 -26.81 -10.23 18.68
N ILE A 283 -26.09 -9.95 17.60
CA ILE A 283 -26.66 -9.78 16.26
C ILE A 283 -27.06 -11.13 15.69
N ASP A 284 -28.29 -11.24 15.19
CA ASP A 284 -28.77 -12.44 14.49
C ASP A 284 -27.88 -12.72 13.26
N PRO A 285 -27.24 -13.90 13.16
CA PRO A 285 -26.47 -14.29 11.99
C PRO A 285 -27.26 -14.16 10.67
N ASN A 286 -28.59 -14.34 10.69
CA ASN A 286 -29.42 -14.16 9.49
C ASN A 286 -29.45 -12.72 8.99
N GLU A 287 -29.25 -11.72 9.85
CA GLU A 287 -29.12 -10.32 9.41
C GLU A 287 -27.76 -10.05 8.76
N ILE A 288 -26.72 -10.74 9.21
CA ILE A 288 -25.38 -10.67 8.61
C ILE A 288 -25.41 -11.27 7.20
N GLU A 289 -26.09 -12.41 7.01
CA GLU A 289 -26.24 -13.03 5.68
C GLU A 289 -27.00 -12.13 4.67
N LYS A 290 -27.88 -11.25 5.15
CA LYS A 290 -28.61 -10.30 4.29
C LYS A 290 -27.74 -9.15 3.78
N ILE A 291 -26.58 -8.90 4.38
CA ILE A 291 -25.69 -7.78 4.02
C ILE A 291 -25.27 -7.85 2.55
N LYS A 292 -24.92 -9.03 2.05
CA LYS A 292 -24.57 -9.24 0.64
C LYS A 292 -25.69 -8.78 -0.31
N THR A 293 -26.94 -9.10 0.02
CA THR A 293 -28.10 -8.70 -0.79
C THR A 293 -28.33 -7.19 -0.72
N ARG A 294 -28.21 -6.60 0.47
CA ARG A 294 -28.37 -5.14 0.64
C ARG A 294 -27.29 -4.35 -0.10
N ALA A 295 -26.04 -4.80 -0.05
CA ALA A 295 -24.94 -4.17 -0.77
C ALA A 295 -25.10 -4.26 -2.30
N ALA A 296 -25.60 -5.39 -2.82
CA ALA A 296 -25.94 -5.51 -4.24
C ALA A 296 -27.04 -4.51 -4.65
N GLN A 297 -28.10 -4.38 -3.84
CA GLN A 297 -29.15 -3.38 -4.07
C GLN A 297 -28.60 -1.95 -4.01
N ARG A 298 -27.66 -1.68 -3.09
CA ARG A 298 -26.98 -0.38 -3.01
C ARG A 298 -26.19 -0.06 -4.27
N TYR A 299 -25.47 -1.05 -4.81
CA TYR A 299 -24.74 -0.92 -6.07
C TYR A 299 -25.66 -0.55 -7.22
N ASP A 300 -26.82 -1.21 -7.33
CA ASP A 300 -27.84 -0.88 -8.34
C ASP A 300 -28.37 0.54 -8.19
N ILE A 301 -28.68 0.98 -6.97
CA ILE A 301 -29.15 2.34 -6.69
C ILE A 301 -28.12 3.38 -7.11
N ILE A 302 -26.84 3.18 -6.77
CA ILE A 302 -25.76 4.10 -7.14
C ILE A 302 -25.60 4.16 -8.66
N ASN A 303 -25.70 3.03 -9.36
CA ASN A 303 -25.68 3.01 -10.82
C ASN A 303 -26.85 3.78 -11.43
N GLN A 304 -28.07 3.63 -10.90
CA GLN A 304 -29.21 4.41 -11.37
C GLN A 304 -29.00 5.91 -11.16
N LEU A 305 -28.44 6.33 -10.02
CA LEU A 305 -28.10 7.74 -9.76
C LEU A 305 -27.09 8.26 -10.77
N ARG A 306 -26.03 7.49 -11.07
CA ARG A 306 -25.03 7.85 -12.07
C ARG A 306 -25.61 7.99 -13.47
N LEU A 307 -26.44 7.04 -13.90
CA LEU A 307 -27.09 7.08 -15.20
C LEU A 307 -28.01 8.29 -15.35
N ASN A 308 -28.75 8.64 -14.30
CA ASN A 308 -29.59 9.84 -14.28
C ASN A 308 -28.78 11.15 -14.40
N GLU A 309 -27.48 11.11 -14.08
CA GLU A 309 -26.55 12.22 -14.23
C GLU A 309 -25.70 12.14 -15.51
N ASN A 310 -26.09 11.29 -16.47
CA ASN A 310 -25.36 11.03 -17.71
C ASN A 310 -23.91 10.53 -17.48
N ARG A 311 -23.68 9.81 -16.38
CA ARG A 311 -22.41 9.13 -16.09
C ARG A 311 -22.52 7.65 -16.42
N SER A 312 -21.44 7.04 -16.90
CA SER A 312 -21.38 5.60 -17.12
C SER A 312 -21.66 4.82 -15.83
N SER A 313 -22.28 3.66 -15.95
CA SER A 313 -22.40 2.73 -14.83
C SER A 313 -21.01 2.35 -14.33
N LEU A 314 -20.91 2.06 -13.03
CA LEU A 314 -19.69 1.54 -12.42
C LEU A 314 -19.27 0.19 -13.03
N SER A 315 -20.19 -0.57 -13.62
CA SER A 315 -19.87 -1.82 -14.33
C SER A 315 -19.17 -1.58 -15.67
N ASP A 316 -19.35 -0.40 -16.24
CA ASP A 316 -18.87 -0.06 -17.58
C ASP A 316 -17.52 0.66 -17.54
N ILE A 317 -17.01 0.94 -16.33
CA ILE A 317 -15.67 1.47 -16.13
C ILE A 317 -14.71 0.29 -16.17
N ASP A 318 -13.98 0.17 -17.26
CA ASP A 318 -12.84 -0.74 -17.32
C ASP A 318 -11.72 -0.15 -16.48
N GLU A 319 -11.62 -0.62 -15.24
CA GLU A 319 -10.58 -0.22 -14.29
C GLU A 319 -9.32 -1.11 -14.40
N GLY A 320 -9.35 -2.07 -15.33
CA GLY A 320 -8.18 -2.79 -15.82
C GLY A 320 -7.32 -3.45 -14.74
N ARG A 321 -6.01 -3.42 -15.00
CA ARG A 321 -4.95 -4.01 -14.20
C ARG A 321 -4.58 -3.15 -12.98
N GLU A 322 -4.78 -1.85 -13.09
CA GLU A 322 -4.49 -0.85 -12.08
C GLU A 322 -5.39 -1.03 -10.85
N LEU A 323 -6.66 -1.41 -11.05
CA LEU A 323 -7.55 -1.77 -9.95
C LEU A 323 -7.06 -3.01 -9.20
N GLU A 324 -6.63 -4.04 -9.93
CA GLU A 324 -6.15 -5.29 -9.34
C GLU A 324 -4.85 -5.05 -8.54
N ASP A 325 -3.90 -4.29 -9.11
CA ASP A 325 -2.68 -3.87 -8.43
C ASP A 325 -2.98 -3.09 -7.15
N MET A 326 -3.85 -2.07 -7.22
CA MET A 326 -4.27 -1.31 -6.05
C MET A 326 -4.97 -2.19 -5.00
N TYR A 327 -5.81 -3.12 -5.42
CA TYR A 327 -6.49 -4.02 -4.49
C TYR A 327 -5.51 -4.97 -3.80
N ASN A 328 -4.51 -5.48 -4.52
CA ASN A 328 -3.45 -6.30 -3.97
C ASN A 328 -2.60 -5.53 -2.96
N GLU A 329 -2.30 -4.27 -3.23
CA GLU A 329 -1.62 -3.39 -2.27
C GLU A 329 -2.46 -3.14 -1.02
N GLU A 330 -3.75 -2.86 -1.18
CA GLU A 330 -4.67 -2.69 -0.06
C GLU A 330 -4.80 -3.98 0.79
N LEU A 331 -4.88 -5.15 0.16
CA LEU A 331 -4.90 -6.45 0.83
C LEU A 331 -3.58 -6.75 1.55
N TYR A 332 -2.44 -6.46 0.90
CA TYR A 332 -1.12 -6.56 1.53
C TYR A 332 -1.09 -5.72 2.80
N PHE A 333 -1.45 -4.44 2.72
CA PHE A 333 -1.46 -3.53 3.87
C PHE A 333 -2.43 -4.01 4.97
N LEU A 334 -3.61 -4.49 4.59
CA LEU A 334 -4.57 -5.07 5.51
C LEU A 334 -3.94 -6.22 6.31
N TYR A 335 -3.20 -7.10 5.64
CA TYR A 335 -2.61 -8.27 6.25
C TYR A 335 -1.26 -8.05 6.93
N SER A 336 -0.46 -7.06 6.54
CA SER A 336 0.76 -6.71 7.27
C SER A 336 0.40 -6.00 8.58
N SER A 337 -0.60 -5.11 8.56
CA SER A 337 -0.92 -4.24 9.70
C SER A 337 -2.06 -4.75 10.60
N TYR A 338 -3.02 -5.49 10.04
CA TYR A 338 -4.27 -5.85 10.74
C TYR A 338 -4.62 -7.33 10.66
N ASN A 339 -3.64 -8.22 10.47
CA ASN A 339 -3.89 -9.66 10.35
C ASN A 339 -4.74 -10.23 11.49
N ASN A 340 -4.48 -9.81 12.73
CA ASN A 340 -5.23 -10.33 13.89
C ASN A 340 -6.69 -9.89 13.82
N GLN A 341 -6.95 -8.61 13.55
CA GLN A 341 -8.29 -8.03 13.47
C GLN A 341 -9.09 -8.59 12.27
N ALA A 342 -8.44 -8.72 11.11
CA ALA A 342 -9.06 -9.24 9.88
C ALA A 342 -9.47 -10.72 10.03
N ASN A 343 -8.79 -11.48 10.89
CA ASN A 343 -9.06 -12.92 11.07
C ASN A 343 -10.05 -13.24 12.21
N THR A 344 -10.61 -12.25 12.91
CA THR A 344 -11.55 -12.48 14.02
C THR A 344 -12.86 -13.11 13.57
N SER A 345 -13.61 -13.71 14.51
CA SER A 345 -14.97 -14.23 14.26
C SER A 345 -16.03 -13.13 14.12
N LEU A 346 -15.67 -11.87 14.36
CA LEU A 346 -16.55 -10.71 14.19
C LEU A 346 -16.73 -10.36 12.71
N ILE A 347 -15.82 -10.83 11.86
CA ILE A 347 -15.83 -10.56 10.43
C ILE A 347 -16.64 -11.65 9.72
N PRO A 348 -17.61 -11.29 8.87
CA PRO A 348 -18.37 -12.26 8.09
C PRO A 348 -17.46 -13.25 7.36
N ALA A 349 -17.75 -14.55 7.49
CA ALA A 349 -16.91 -15.60 6.93
C ALA A 349 -16.78 -15.49 5.41
N HIS A 350 -17.88 -15.15 4.72
CA HIS A 350 -17.89 -15.03 3.27
C HIS A 350 -16.97 -13.92 2.75
N TRP A 351 -16.64 -12.89 3.54
CA TRP A 351 -15.65 -11.87 3.14
C TRP A 351 -14.27 -12.47 3.00
N LYS A 352 -13.87 -13.33 3.94
CA LYS A 352 -12.58 -14.02 3.90
C LYS A 352 -12.49 -14.98 2.72
N GLU A 353 -13.60 -15.61 2.37
CA GLU A 353 -13.69 -16.60 1.30
C GLU A 353 -13.86 -15.99 -0.10
N SER A 354 -14.37 -14.75 -0.20
CA SER A 354 -14.73 -14.14 -1.50
C SER A 354 -13.91 -12.92 -1.87
N TYR A 355 -13.57 -12.07 -0.90
CA TYR A 355 -12.97 -10.76 -1.16
C TYR A 355 -11.54 -10.70 -0.61
N LEU A 356 -11.35 -11.11 0.64
CA LEU A 356 -10.09 -10.95 1.36
C LEU A 356 -9.11 -12.11 1.13
N LEU A 357 -9.25 -12.88 0.05
CA LEU A 357 -8.33 -13.98 -0.21
C LEU A 357 -6.92 -13.43 -0.48
N LYS A 358 -5.92 -13.95 0.24
CA LYS A 358 -4.50 -13.69 -0.08
C LYS A 358 -4.19 -14.43 -1.39
N ASN A 359 -4.02 -13.68 -2.47
CA ASN A 359 -3.48 -14.25 -3.70
C ASN A 359 -1.94 -14.35 -3.62
N SER A 360 -1.33 -14.96 -4.63
CA SER A 360 0.12 -15.13 -4.72
C SER A 360 0.88 -13.81 -4.65
N CYS A 361 0.31 -12.71 -5.16
CA CYS A 361 0.91 -11.38 -5.09
C CYS A 361 0.99 -10.88 -3.64
N VAL A 362 -0.13 -10.94 -2.91
CA VAL A 362 -0.19 -10.58 -1.49
C VAL A 362 0.74 -11.45 -0.65
N GLU A 363 0.77 -12.75 -0.91
CA GLU A 363 1.68 -13.69 -0.22
C GLU A 363 3.16 -13.35 -0.49
N ARG A 364 3.52 -13.02 -1.74
CA ARG A 364 4.88 -12.61 -2.10
C ARG A 364 5.28 -11.30 -1.43
N LYS A 365 4.39 -10.31 -1.35
CA LYS A 365 4.67 -9.03 -0.65
C LYS A 365 4.90 -9.26 0.85
N LEU A 366 4.02 -10.02 1.52
CA LEU A 366 4.18 -10.37 2.94
C LEU A 366 5.48 -11.17 3.21
N ALA A 367 5.82 -12.10 2.33
CA ALA A 367 7.05 -12.89 2.45
C ALA A 367 8.30 -12.03 2.20
N SER A 368 8.25 -11.09 1.25
CA SER A 368 9.31 -10.12 0.99
C SER A 368 9.53 -9.20 2.19
N GLU A 369 8.46 -8.63 2.75
CA GLU A 369 8.51 -7.81 3.97
C GLU A 369 9.20 -8.56 5.11
N HIS A 370 8.74 -9.78 5.43
CA HIS A 370 9.38 -10.61 6.45
C HIS A 370 10.85 -10.91 6.15
N PHE A 371 11.19 -11.14 4.88
CA PHE A 371 12.57 -11.37 4.46
C PHE A 371 13.45 -10.15 4.74
N PHE A 372 13.02 -8.95 4.33
CA PHE A 372 13.80 -7.73 4.51
C PHE A 372 13.85 -7.25 5.95
N ASP A 373 12.77 -7.37 6.71
CA ASP A 373 12.68 -6.82 8.07
C ASP A 373 13.21 -7.78 9.13
N THR A 374 13.16 -9.10 8.87
CA THR A 374 13.51 -10.11 9.89
C THR A 374 14.63 -11.03 9.46
N TYR A 375 14.58 -11.61 8.26
CA TYR A 375 15.54 -12.64 7.86
C TYR A 375 16.90 -12.03 7.50
N LEU A 376 16.92 -11.04 6.61
CA LEU A 376 18.14 -10.42 6.11
C LEU A 376 18.96 -9.76 7.24
N PRO A 377 18.37 -9.00 8.20
CA PRO A 377 19.12 -8.44 9.31
C PRO A 377 19.78 -9.50 10.20
N LYS A 378 19.14 -10.66 10.39
CA LYS A 378 19.73 -11.78 11.16
C LYS A 378 20.94 -12.38 10.46
N VAL A 379 20.86 -12.56 9.14
CA VAL A 379 22.01 -13.04 8.35
C VAL A 379 23.16 -12.02 8.40
N GLN A 380 22.84 -10.73 8.30
CA GLN A 380 23.84 -9.66 8.44
C GLN A 380 24.51 -9.67 9.82
N GLU A 381 23.74 -9.88 10.89
CA GLU A 381 24.28 -10.05 12.24
C GLU A 381 25.22 -11.26 12.33
N GLU A 382 24.84 -12.40 11.74
CA GLU A 382 25.67 -13.61 11.69
C GLU A 382 26.99 -13.37 10.96
N ILE A 383 26.96 -12.73 9.78
CA ILE A 383 28.15 -12.36 9.02
C ILE A 383 29.05 -11.44 9.86
N ASN A 384 28.47 -10.43 10.53
CA ASN A 384 29.21 -9.52 11.38
C ASN A 384 29.89 -10.22 12.56
N LEU A 385 29.20 -11.17 13.20
CA LEU A 385 29.77 -11.98 14.28
C LEU A 385 30.94 -12.84 13.78
N LEU A 386 30.80 -13.47 12.62
CA LEU A 386 31.86 -14.26 12.00
C LEU A 386 33.10 -13.40 11.71
N LEU A 387 32.91 -12.20 11.16
CA LEU A 387 33.99 -11.24 10.89
C LEU A 387 34.64 -10.71 12.18
N ALA A 388 33.85 -10.40 13.21
CA ALA A 388 34.35 -9.92 14.50
C ALA A 388 35.21 -10.99 15.20
N ASN A 389 34.74 -12.24 15.22
CA ASN A 389 35.47 -13.37 15.80
C ASN A 389 36.80 -13.61 15.08
N ALA A 390 36.81 -13.49 13.75
CA ALA A 390 38.03 -13.60 12.95
C ALA A 390 39.07 -12.53 13.29
N LYS A 391 38.63 -11.28 13.50
CA LYS A 391 39.52 -10.18 13.91
C LYS A 391 40.11 -10.40 15.30
N ASN A 392 39.32 -10.91 16.24
CA ASN A 392 39.80 -11.20 17.61
C ASN A 392 40.84 -12.31 17.62
N ASN A 393 40.69 -13.33 16.77
CA ASN A 393 41.65 -14.43 16.65
C ASN A 393 42.98 -14.05 15.98
N LEU A 394 43.07 -12.88 15.32
CA LEU A 394 44.32 -12.37 14.73
C LEU A 394 45.13 -11.51 15.68
N ASN A 395 44.51 -11.03 16.77
CA ASN A 395 45.15 -10.19 17.79
C ASN A 395 45.69 -11.00 18.98
N HIS A 396 45.51 -12.32 18.95
CA HIS A 396 46.08 -13.31 19.86
C HIS A 396 47.11 -14.15 19.11
#